data_AF-A0A0F9NMF8-F1
#
_entry.id   AF-A0A0F9NMF8-F1
#
_cell.length_a   1.000
_cell.length_b   1.000
_cell.length_c   1.000
_cell.angle_alpha   90.00
_cell.angle_beta   90.00
_cell.angle_gamma   90.00
#
_symmetry.space_group_name_H-M   'P 1'
#
loop_
_entity.id
_entity.type
_entity.pdbx_description
1 polymer ?
#
loop_
_entity_poly.entity_id
_entity_poly.type
_entity_poly.pdbx_seq_one_letter_code
_entity_poly.pdbx_strand_id
1 'polypeptide(L)'
;MRRHKLAIRQEGTCVLFIVDGRLVLTLPWEAALDLARGITIKARAAEEIAKVERVIADQALLIRTGAPIGLTNNPDIQAEAAKEAVSSRDLRRSLPGGVKSEEKFGTPTVIRHPPRRKR
;
A
#
# COMPACT_ATOMS: atom_id res chain seq x y z
N MET A 1 19.98 -15.96 -0.66
CA MET A 1 18.86 -16.01 0.29
C MET A 1 18.65 -17.46 0.75
N ARG A 2 18.80 -17.77 2.04
CA ARG A 2 18.35 -19.07 2.58
C ARG A 2 16.82 -19.08 2.56
N ARG A 3 16.22 -20.08 1.90
CA ARG A 3 14.77 -20.30 1.98
C ARG A 3 14.45 -20.90 3.35
N HIS A 4 13.97 -20.09 4.28
CA HIS A 4 13.42 -20.58 5.54
C HIS A 4 12.08 -21.25 5.28
N LYS A 5 11.88 -22.46 5.80
CA LYS A 5 10.62 -23.19 5.64
C LYS A 5 9.73 -22.89 6.84
N LEU A 6 8.75 -22.00 6.64
CA LEU A 6 7.71 -21.70 7.61
C LEU A 6 6.54 -22.69 7.45
N ALA A 7 6.13 -23.33 8.53
CA ALA A 7 4.91 -24.10 8.61
C ALA A 7 4.03 -23.54 9.74
N ILE A 8 2.75 -23.33 9.45
CA ILE A 8 1.76 -22.88 10.44
C ILE A 8 0.81 -24.05 10.68
N ARG A 9 0.58 -24.39 11.95
CA ARG A 9 -0.32 -25.47 12.37
C ARG A 9 -1.28 -25.00 13.44
N GLN A 10 -2.39 -25.70 13.59
CA GLN A 10 -3.34 -25.52 14.68
C GLN A 10 -3.28 -26.73 15.59
N GLU A 11 -3.21 -26.50 16.90
CA GLU A 11 -3.43 -27.51 17.93
C GLU A 11 -4.44 -26.97 18.94
N GLY A 12 -5.64 -27.55 18.97
CA GLY A 12 -6.74 -27.05 19.80
C GLY A 12 -7.09 -25.60 19.46
N THR A 13 -7.05 -24.73 20.49
CA THR A 13 -7.32 -23.29 20.39
C THR A 13 -6.06 -22.46 20.11
N CYS A 14 -4.92 -23.11 19.89
CA CYS A 14 -3.63 -22.46 19.67
C CYS A 14 -3.13 -22.65 18.23
N VAL A 15 -2.38 -21.66 17.74
CA VAL A 15 -1.69 -21.64 16.45
C VAL A 15 -0.19 -21.70 16.71
N LEU A 16 0.49 -22.62 16.04
CA LEU A 16 1.92 -22.89 16.17
C LEU A 16 2.65 -22.44 14.92
N PHE A 17 3.76 -21.73 15.10
CA PHE A 17 4.68 -21.30 14.05
C PHE A 17 5.96 -22.15 14.15
N ILE A 18 6.19 -22.93 13.11
CA ILE A 18 7.35 -23.83 13.01
C ILE A 18 8.27 -23.30 11.92
N VAL A 19 9.48 -22.91 12.27
CA VAL A 19 10.51 -22.44 11.33
C VAL A 19 11.63 -23.45 11.31
N ASP A 20 11.94 -23.98 10.12
CA ASP A 20 13.01 -24.96 9.91
C ASP A 20 12.90 -26.17 10.86
N GLY A 21 11.67 -26.63 11.10
CA GLY A 21 11.35 -27.77 11.94
C GLY A 21 11.33 -27.49 13.44
N ARG A 22 11.60 -26.26 13.88
CA ARG A 22 11.58 -25.85 15.28
C ARG A 22 10.34 -25.01 15.58
N LEU A 23 9.66 -25.33 16.68
CA LEU A 23 8.59 -24.48 17.18
C LEU A 23 9.19 -23.16 17.67
N VAL A 24 8.79 -22.06 17.04
CA VAL A 24 9.27 -20.70 17.36
C VAL A 24 8.27 -19.96 18.23
N LEU A 25 6.98 -20.12 17.95
CA LEU A 25 5.93 -19.36 18.61
C LEU A 25 4.64 -20.17 18.68
N THR A 26 3.97 -20.11 19.83
CA THR A 26 2.61 -20.63 20.02
C THR A 26 1.74 -19.49 20.50
N LEU A 27 0.60 -19.28 19.86
CA LEU A 27 -0.34 -18.21 20.18
C LEU A 27 -1.74 -18.76 20.35
N PRO A 28 -2.56 -18.24 21.29
CA PRO A 28 -4.00 -18.45 21.23
C PRO A 28 -4.58 -17.83 19.95
N TRP A 29 -5.71 -18.35 19.49
CA TRP A 29 -6.30 -17.99 18.20
C TRP A 29 -6.59 -16.48 18.06
N GLU A 30 -6.99 -15.78 19.13
CA GLU A 30 -7.22 -14.33 19.08
C GLU A 30 -5.93 -13.57 18.74
N ALA A 31 -4.84 -13.90 19.45
CA ALA A 31 -3.54 -13.28 19.23
C ALA A 31 -2.95 -13.62 17.85
N ALA A 32 -3.22 -14.83 17.35
CA ALA A 32 -2.81 -15.23 16.01
C ALA A 32 -3.49 -14.41 14.91
N LEU A 33 -4.78 -14.09 15.08
CA LEU A 33 -5.52 -13.22 14.14
C LEU A 33 -4.97 -11.79 14.14
N ASP A 34 -4.67 -11.24 15.31
CA ASP A 34 -4.11 -9.89 15.40
C ASP A 34 -2.69 -9.81 14.82
N LEU A 35 -1.86 -10.84 15.07
CA LEU A 35 -0.55 -10.96 14.44
C LEU A 35 -0.67 -11.04 12.91
N ALA A 36 -1.58 -11.85 12.38
CA ALA A 36 -1.78 -12.00 10.94
C ALA A 36 -2.17 -10.68 10.26
N ARG A 37 -3.03 -9.88 10.92
CA ARG A 37 -3.38 -8.52 10.47
C ARG A 37 -2.14 -7.63 10.43
N GLY A 38 -1.36 -7.60 11.52
CA GLY A 38 -0.14 -6.80 11.60
C GLY A 38 0.89 -7.17 10.53
N ILE A 39 1.12 -8.48 10.32
CA ILE A 39 2.01 -8.99 9.28
C ILE A 39 1.50 -8.58 7.89
N THR A 40 0.21 -8.70 7.62
CA THR A 40 -0.37 -8.33 6.32
C THR A 40 -0.16 -6.84 6.02
N ILE A 41 -0.39 -5.97 7.01
CA ILE A 41 -0.18 -4.52 6.85
C ILE A 41 1.29 -4.23 6.53
N LYS A 42 2.23 -4.83 7.28
CA LYS A 42 3.66 -4.60 7.07
C LYS A 42 4.19 -5.23 5.78
N ALA A 43 3.67 -6.39 5.39
CA ALA A 43 4.01 -7.03 4.14
C ALA A 43 3.61 -6.17 2.93
N ARG A 44 2.41 -5.56 2.96
CA ARG A 44 1.96 -4.64 1.90
C ARG A 44 2.84 -3.40 1.80
N ALA A 45 3.21 -2.80 2.94
CA ALA A 45 4.14 -1.67 2.95
C ALA A 45 5.52 -2.04 2.40
N ALA A 46 6.02 -3.24 2.72
CA ALA A 46 7.28 -3.73 2.17
C ALA A 46 7.20 -4.02 0.66
N GLU A 47 6.07 -4.56 0.19
CA GLU A 47 5.82 -4.77 -1.25
C GLU A 47 5.80 -3.45 -2.02
N GLU A 48 5.17 -2.41 -1.46
CA GLU A 48 5.14 -1.07 -2.03
C GLU A 48 6.55 -0.49 -2.21
N ILE A 49 7.42 -0.63 -1.20
CA ILE A 49 8.84 -0.23 -1.27
C ILE A 49 9.58 -1.08 -2.31
N ALA A 50 9.34 -2.40 -2.37
CA ALA A 50 10.00 -3.27 -3.32
C ALA A 50 9.63 -2.96 -4.79
N LYS A 51 8.46 -2.34 -5.02
CA LYS A 51 7.94 -1.99 -6.34
C LYS A 51 7.94 -0.48 -6.60
N VAL A 52 8.72 0.29 -5.84
CA VAL A 52 8.64 1.75 -5.80
C VAL A 52 8.69 2.39 -7.18
N GLU A 53 9.63 1.98 -8.03
CA GLU A 53 9.83 2.58 -9.37
C GLU A 53 8.60 2.39 -10.26
N ARG A 54 7.99 1.21 -10.21
CA ARG A 54 6.78 0.90 -10.97
C ARG A 54 5.58 1.67 -10.43
N VAL A 55 5.46 1.77 -9.11
CA VAL A 55 4.39 2.57 -8.47
C VAL A 55 4.54 4.04 -8.85
N ILE A 56 5.75 4.59 -8.88
CA ILE A 56 6.03 5.96 -9.31
C ILE A 56 5.61 6.17 -10.77
N ALA A 57 6.01 5.28 -11.67
CA ALA A 57 5.69 5.38 -13.09
C ALA A 57 4.17 5.29 -13.36
N ASP A 58 3.49 4.32 -12.75
CA ASP A 58 2.04 4.14 -12.89
C ASP A 58 1.29 5.34 -12.26
N GLN A 59 1.75 5.83 -11.11
CA GLN A 59 1.18 7.01 -10.45
C GLN A 59 1.39 8.28 -11.28
N ALA A 60 2.56 8.45 -11.90
CA ALA A 60 2.85 9.58 -12.78
C ALA A 60 1.94 9.59 -14.01
N LEU A 61 1.64 8.42 -14.58
CA LEU A 61 0.68 8.26 -15.67
C LEU A 61 -0.72 8.68 -15.22
N LEU A 62 -1.18 8.21 -14.06
CA LEU A 62 -2.50 8.56 -13.51
C LEU A 62 -2.63 10.06 -13.26
N ILE A 63 -1.63 10.68 -12.64
CA ILE A 63 -1.54 12.13 -12.45
C ILE A 63 -1.70 12.83 -13.80
N ARG A 64 -0.96 12.40 -14.82
CA ARG A 64 -0.98 13.01 -16.16
C ARG A 64 -2.31 12.88 -16.88
N THR A 65 -3.05 11.80 -16.63
CA THR A 65 -4.41 11.60 -17.16
C THR A 65 -5.50 12.35 -16.40
N GLY A 66 -5.16 13.00 -15.28
CA GLY A 66 -6.15 13.66 -14.42
C GLY A 66 -7.02 12.69 -13.62
N ALA A 67 -6.58 11.44 -13.44
CA ALA A 67 -7.35 10.45 -12.73
C ALA A 67 -7.41 10.78 -11.21
N PRO A 68 -8.60 10.77 -10.58
CA PRO A 68 -8.75 11.16 -9.17
C PRO A 68 -8.35 10.05 -8.18
N ILE A 69 -7.48 9.12 -8.58
CA ILE A 69 -7.08 7.95 -7.79
C ILE A 69 -5.56 7.92 -7.55
N GLY A 70 -5.17 7.55 -6.33
CA GLY A 70 -3.78 7.34 -5.93
C GLY A 70 -3.50 5.86 -5.66
N LEU A 71 -2.42 5.34 -6.21
CA LEU A 71 -1.93 3.97 -5.99
C LEU A 71 -1.19 3.82 -4.65
N THR A 72 -0.76 4.93 -4.07
CA THR A 72 0.05 5.00 -2.85
C THR A 72 -0.43 6.15 -1.96
N ASN A 73 -0.30 5.97 -0.65
CA ASN A 73 -0.47 7.04 0.36
C ASN A 73 0.88 7.55 0.91
N ASN A 74 2.00 7.06 0.40
CA ASN A 74 3.32 7.48 0.84
C ASN A 74 3.67 8.84 0.21
N PRO A 75 3.88 9.91 1.01
CA PRO A 75 4.12 11.26 0.49
C PRO A 75 5.38 11.36 -0.37
N ASP A 76 6.43 10.59 -0.06
CA ASP A 76 7.68 10.62 -0.81
C ASP A 76 7.49 10.02 -2.21
N ILE A 77 6.78 8.90 -2.31
CA ILE A 77 6.45 8.25 -3.60
C ILE A 77 5.54 9.16 -4.44
N GLN A 78 4.58 9.83 -3.80
CA GLN A 78 3.72 10.79 -4.49
C GLN A 78 4.50 11.99 -5.03
N ALA A 79 5.46 12.52 -4.26
CA ALA A 79 6.30 13.63 -4.69
C ALA A 79 7.19 13.25 -5.89
N GLU A 80 7.79 12.05 -5.88
CA GLU A 80 8.56 11.54 -7.02
C GLU A 80 7.68 11.28 -8.25
N ALA A 81 6.48 10.72 -8.07
CA ALA A 81 5.53 10.53 -9.16
C ALA A 81 5.08 11.85 -9.79
N ALA A 82 4.90 12.91 -8.99
CA ALA A 82 4.57 14.24 -9.50
C ALA A 82 5.71 14.84 -10.33
N LYS A 83 6.97 14.67 -9.90
CA LYS A 83 8.14 15.08 -10.69
C LYS A 83 8.18 14.33 -12.02
N GLU A 84 8.06 13.00 -11.97
CA GLU A 84 8.09 12.12 -13.14
C GLU A 84 6.97 12.48 -14.14
N ALA A 85 5.76 12.76 -13.66
CA ALA A 85 4.63 13.15 -14.51
C ALA A 85 4.89 14.41 -15.35
N VAL A 86 5.73 15.33 -14.84
CA VAL A 86 6.08 16.60 -15.47
C VAL A 86 7.31 16.49 -16.36
N SER A 87 8.35 15.79 -15.89
CA SER A 87 9.68 15.74 -16.51
C SER A 87 9.83 14.62 -17.54
N SER A 88 9.10 13.52 -17.41
CA SER A 88 9.30 12.32 -18.21
C SER A 88 8.97 12.54 -19.69
N ARG A 89 9.99 12.38 -20.55
CA ARG A 89 9.87 12.61 -22.00
C ARG A 89 8.86 11.65 -22.64
N ASP A 90 8.89 10.39 -22.23
CA ASP A 90 8.03 9.35 -22.80
C ASP A 90 6.57 9.61 -22.46
N LEU A 91 6.28 9.94 -21.19
CA LEU A 91 4.93 10.33 -20.75
C LEU A 91 4.43 11.61 -21.46
N ARG A 92 5.31 12.60 -21.68
CA ARG A 92 4.94 13.82 -22.40
C ARG A 92 4.60 13.58 -23.87
N ARG A 93 5.27 12.61 -24.49
CA ARG A 93 5.06 12.26 -25.89
C ARG A 93 3.81 11.40 -26.07
N SER A 94 3.57 10.45 -25.17
CA SER A 94 2.42 9.54 -25.23
C SER A 94 1.11 10.20 -24.79
N LEU A 95 1.18 11.15 -23.85
CA LEU A 95 0.03 11.91 -23.32
C LEU A 95 0.25 13.42 -23.51
N PRO A 96 0.00 13.95 -24.73
CA PRO A 96 0.04 15.39 -24.98
C PRO A 96 -1.14 16.10 -24.30
N GLY A 97 -0.88 17.28 -23.70
CA GLY A 97 -1.91 18.06 -23.00
C GLY A 97 -2.06 17.80 -21.49
N GLY A 98 -1.03 17.19 -20.85
CA GLY A 98 -1.05 16.76 -19.44
C GLY A 98 -1.26 17.84 -18.38
N VAL A 99 -1.01 17.47 -17.12
CA VAL A 99 -1.33 18.27 -15.91
C VAL A 99 -0.93 19.73 -16.02
N LYS A 100 -1.91 20.63 -15.88
CA LYS A 100 -1.63 22.06 -15.75
C LYS A 100 -0.94 22.30 -14.41
N SER A 101 0.07 23.15 -14.39
CA SER A 101 0.95 23.38 -13.22
C SER A 101 0.25 23.82 -11.92
N GLU A 102 -1.07 24.03 -11.95
CA GLU A 102 -1.92 24.50 -10.85
C GLU A 102 -2.93 23.44 -10.36
N GLU A 103 -3.00 22.27 -10.99
CA GLU A 103 -4.02 21.26 -10.69
C GLU A 103 -3.66 20.49 -9.42
N LYS A 104 -4.34 20.80 -8.31
CA LYS A 104 -4.19 20.09 -7.03
C LYS A 104 -4.95 18.76 -7.08
N PHE A 105 -4.21 17.66 -7.18
CA PHE A 105 -4.75 16.33 -6.91
C PHE A 105 -4.72 16.08 -5.40
N GLY A 106 -5.88 16.12 -4.76
CA GLY A 106 -6.06 15.82 -3.35
C GLY A 106 -6.90 14.58 -3.15
N THR A 107 -6.64 13.84 -2.07
CA THR A 107 -7.52 12.77 -1.60
C THR A 107 -8.87 13.39 -1.20
N PRO A 108 -10.03 12.86 -1.65
CA PRO A 108 -11.32 13.40 -1.24
C PRO A 108 -11.45 13.35 0.29
N THR A 109 -11.64 14.52 0.89
CA THR A 109 -11.85 14.65 2.33
C THR A 109 -13.21 14.06 2.70
N VAL A 110 -13.21 12.96 3.46
CA VAL A 110 -14.45 12.38 4.01
C VAL A 110 -14.91 13.25 5.19
N ILE A 111 -15.92 14.10 4.96
CA ILE A 111 -16.55 14.91 6.00
C ILE A 111 -17.58 14.03 6.74
N ARG A 112 -17.32 13.71 8.01
CA ARG A 112 -18.29 13.00 8.87
C ARG A 112 -19.22 14.00 9.54
N HIS A 113 -20.48 14.02 9.14
CA HIS A 113 -21.51 14.78 9.86
C HIS A 113 -21.88 14.09 11.17
N PRO A 114 -22.15 14.85 12.25
CA PRO A 114 -22.66 14.28 13.49
C PRO A 114 -24.02 13.60 13.25
N PRO A 115 -24.33 12.51 13.98
CA PRO A 115 -25.59 11.78 13.79
C PRO A 115 -26.79 12.69 14.05
N ARG A 116 -27.78 12.66 13.15
CA ARG A 116 -29.06 13.37 13.35
C ARG A 116 -29.74 12.84 14.62
N ARG A 117 -29.92 13.72 15.60
CA ARG A 117 -30.64 13.43 16.85
C ARG A 117 -32.10 13.11 16.47
N LYS A 118 -32.51 11.84 16.60
CA LYS A 118 -33.92 11.47 16.45
C LYS A 118 -34.70 12.13 17.60
N ARG A 119 -35.68 12.96 17.24
CA ARG A 119 -36.73 13.43 18.17
C ARG A 119 -37.80 12.37 18.26
#